data_AF-A0A9I9EJV7-F1
#
_entry.id   AF-A0A9I9EJV7-F1
#
_cell.length_a   1.000
_cell.length_b   1.000
_cell.length_c   1.000
_cell.angle_alpha   90.00
_cell.angle_beta   90.00
_cell.angle_gamma   90.00
#
_symmetry.space_group_name_H-M   'P 1'
#
loop_
_entity.id
_entity.type
_entity.pdbx_description
1 polymer ?
#
loop_
_entity_poly.entity_id
_entity_poly.type
_entity_poly.pdbx_seq_one_letter_code
_entity_poly.pdbx_strand_id
1 'polypeptide(L)'
;TTDLKGLAIYTLNLAHTNARKSLTLANSLAKSTTNPQLKQCYSSCAESYDEAVGDTENAQKDLALGDFNAVNIVTSGAMTEIDDCHDKFT
;
A
#
# COMPACT_ATOMS: atom_id res chain seq x y z
N THR A 1 2.77 7.32 27.71
CA THR A 1 3.02 8.23 26.56
C THR A 1 3.63 7.39 25.45
N THR A 2 3.11 7.49 24.22
CA THR A 2 3.70 6.79 23.05
C THR A 2 4.85 7.63 22.54
N ASP A 3 6.04 7.03 22.39
CA ASP A 3 7.19 7.69 21.75
C ASP A 3 7.05 7.66 20.21
N LEU A 4 7.95 8.37 19.51
CA LEU A 4 7.89 8.45 18.05
C LEU A 4 8.00 7.07 17.38
N LYS A 5 8.76 6.15 17.97
CA LYS A 5 8.90 4.78 17.46
C LYS A 5 7.59 4.01 17.58
N GLY A 6 6.92 4.10 18.73
CA GLY A 6 5.61 3.49 18.93
C GLY A 6 4.55 4.04 17.98
N LEU A 7 4.58 5.35 17.71
CA LEU A 7 3.69 5.97 16.73
C LEU A 7 3.97 5.47 15.30
N ALA A 8 5.25 5.37 14.92
CA ALA A 8 5.64 4.84 13.60
C ALA A 8 5.16 3.39 13.41
N ILE A 9 5.35 2.51 14.42
CA ILE A 9 4.87 1.12 14.37
C ILE A 9 3.34 1.08 14.20
N TYR A 10 2.60 1.86 14.99
CA TYR A 10 1.15 1.92 14.89
C TYR A 10 0.67 2.36 13.50
N THR A 11 1.25 3.43 12.96
CA THR A 11 0.89 3.98 11.66
C THR A 11 1.24 3.01 10.52
N LEU A 12 2.40 2.36 10.55
CA LEU A 12 2.78 1.34 9.56
C LEU A 12 1.82 0.16 9.58
N ASN A 13 1.42 -0.32 10.77
CA ASN A 13 0.44 -1.40 10.90
C ASN A 13 -0.93 -1.02 10.32
N LEU A 14 -1.35 0.23 10.55
CA LEU A 14 -2.61 0.76 10.00
C LEU A 14 -2.54 0.84 8.47
N ALA A 15 -1.44 1.37 7.93
CA ALA A 15 -1.20 1.46 6.48
C ALA A 15 -1.23 0.07 5.83
N HIS A 16 -0.44 -0.87 6.35
CA HIS A 16 -0.39 -2.26 5.87
C HIS A 16 -1.78 -2.93 5.90
N THR A 17 -2.52 -2.76 7.01
CA THR A 17 -3.87 -3.32 7.15
C THR A 17 -4.83 -2.77 6.10
N ASN A 18 -4.78 -1.48 5.83
CA ASN A 18 -5.64 -0.85 4.84
C ASN A 18 -5.22 -1.20 3.41
N ALA A 19 -3.92 -1.25 3.10
CA ALA A 19 -3.41 -1.69 1.81
C ALA A 19 -3.89 -3.12 1.48
N ARG A 20 -3.80 -4.07 2.43
CA ARG A 20 -4.33 -5.43 2.25
C ARG A 20 -5.83 -5.49 2.01
N LYS A 21 -6.61 -4.65 2.69
CA LYS A 21 -8.06 -4.55 2.47
C LYS A 21 -8.35 -4.03 1.06
N SER A 22 -7.63 -2.99 0.63
CA SER A 22 -7.78 -2.43 -0.71
C SER A 22 -7.33 -3.40 -1.80
N LEU A 23 -6.23 -4.13 -1.61
CA LEU A 23 -5.80 -5.23 -2.49
C LEU A 23 -6.91 -6.28 -2.66
N THR A 24 -7.53 -6.69 -1.56
CA THR A 24 -8.63 -7.66 -1.57
C THR A 24 -9.83 -7.10 -2.33
N LEU A 25 -10.17 -5.83 -2.11
CA LEU A 25 -11.26 -5.14 -2.78
C LEU A 25 -11.01 -5.00 -4.28
N ALA A 26 -9.84 -4.53 -4.70
CA ALA A 26 -9.46 -4.36 -6.10
C ALA A 26 -9.53 -5.70 -6.85
N ASN A 27 -8.97 -6.76 -6.26
CA ASN A 27 -9.10 -8.13 -6.79
C ASN A 27 -10.56 -8.59 -6.92
N SER A 28 -11.40 -8.30 -5.93
CA SER A 28 -12.83 -8.65 -5.98
C SER A 28 -13.56 -7.90 -7.09
N LEU A 29 -13.28 -6.61 -7.27
CA LEU A 29 -13.89 -5.77 -8.29
C LEU A 29 -13.45 -6.17 -9.71
N ALA A 30 -12.16 -6.47 -9.89
CA ALA A 30 -11.62 -6.97 -11.16
C ALA A 30 -12.27 -8.30 -11.59
N LYS A 31 -12.63 -9.16 -10.63
CA LYS A 31 -13.32 -10.44 -10.88
C LYS A 31 -14.80 -10.29 -11.18
N SER A 32 -15.47 -9.29 -10.59
CA SER A 32 -16.93 -9.14 -10.67
C SER A 32 -17.40 -8.26 -11.82
N THR A 33 -16.57 -7.33 -12.30
CA THR A 33 -16.97 -6.42 -13.38
C THR A 33 -17.00 -7.11 -14.74
N THR A 34 -18.00 -6.76 -15.56
CA THR A 34 -18.09 -7.18 -16.97
C THR A 34 -17.50 -6.13 -17.92
N ASN A 35 -17.20 -4.92 -17.43
CA ASN A 35 -16.60 -3.86 -18.24
C ASN A 35 -15.08 -4.10 -18.37
N PRO A 36 -14.55 -4.30 -19.59
CA PRO A 36 -13.13 -4.60 -19.80
C PRO A 36 -12.18 -3.48 -19.35
N GLN A 37 -12.57 -2.20 -19.52
CA GLN A 37 -11.75 -1.07 -19.10
C GLN A 37 -11.66 -1.02 -17.57
N LEU A 38 -12.80 -1.13 -16.88
CA LEU A 38 -12.81 -1.18 -15.42
C LEU A 38 -12.03 -2.39 -14.88
N LYS A 39 -12.11 -3.54 -15.55
CA LYS A 39 -11.33 -4.72 -15.18
C LYS A 39 -9.83 -4.43 -15.21
N GLN A 40 -9.36 -3.73 -16.25
CA GLN A 40 -7.96 -3.33 -16.37
C GLN A 40 -7.58 -2.37 -15.24
N CYS A 41 -8.37 -1.32 -14.98
CA CYS A 41 -8.12 -0.37 -13.90
C CYS A 41 -8.02 -1.07 -12.53
N TYR A 42 -8.97 -1.95 -12.20
CA TYR A 42 -8.95 -2.69 -10.94
C TYR A 42 -7.78 -3.68 -10.84
N SER A 43 -7.36 -4.29 -11.96
CA SER A 43 -6.21 -5.20 -11.96
C SER A 43 -4.91 -4.45 -11.71
N SER A 44 -4.70 -3.31 -12.36
CA SER A 44 -3.54 -2.45 -12.09
C SER A 44 -3.54 -1.91 -10.65
N CYS A 45 -4.71 -1.53 -10.11
CA CYS A 45 -4.80 -1.18 -8.69
C CYS A 45 -4.45 -2.34 -7.76
N ALA A 46 -4.81 -3.58 -8.12
CA ALA A 46 -4.42 -4.74 -7.32
C ALA A 46 -2.91 -4.94 -7.34
N GLU A 47 -2.22 -4.70 -8.46
CA GLU A 47 -0.76 -4.73 -8.55
C GLU A 47 -0.15 -3.66 -7.64
N SER A 48 -0.55 -2.39 -7.77
CA SER A 48 -0.03 -1.32 -6.92
C SER A 48 -0.29 -1.52 -5.43
N TYR A 49 -1.47 -2.03 -5.03
CA TYR A 49 -1.72 -2.34 -3.62
C TYR A 49 -0.91 -3.54 -3.10
N ASP A 50 -0.53 -4.49 -3.95
CA ASP A 50 0.37 -5.59 -3.58
C ASP A 50 1.78 -5.06 -3.33
N GLU A 51 2.26 -4.16 -4.20
CA GLU A 51 3.53 -3.44 -4.02
C GLU A 51 3.54 -2.59 -2.75
N ALA A 52 2.49 -1.80 -2.50
CA ALA A 52 2.33 -1.03 -1.27
C ALA A 52 2.31 -1.90 -0.01
N VAL A 53 1.74 -3.11 -0.06
CA VAL A 53 1.83 -4.08 1.04
C VAL A 53 3.28 -4.46 1.28
N GLY A 54 4.02 -4.85 0.23
CA GLY A 54 5.44 -5.18 0.32
C GLY A 54 6.29 -4.04 0.90
N ASP A 55 6.03 -2.81 0.46
CA ASP A 55 6.74 -1.62 0.95
C ASP A 55 6.47 -1.34 2.42
N THR A 56 5.22 -1.51 2.89
CA THR A 56 4.91 -1.37 4.32
C THR A 56 5.55 -2.46 5.17
N GLU A 57 5.69 -3.70 4.66
CA GLU A 57 6.44 -4.76 5.33
C GLU A 57 7.94 -4.47 5.38
N ASN A 58 8.51 -3.89 4.32
CA ASN A 58 9.91 -3.45 4.29
C ASN A 58 10.15 -2.30 5.26
N ALA A 59 9.24 -1.31 5.32
CA ALA A 59 9.30 -0.20 6.28
C ALA A 59 9.34 -0.70 7.73
N GLN A 60 8.59 -1.75 8.06
CA GLN A 60 8.63 -2.35 9.39
C GLN A 60 10.00 -2.97 9.71
N LYS A 61 10.63 -3.64 8.73
CA LYS A 61 11.98 -4.22 8.88
C LYS A 61 13.02 -3.12 9.08
N ASP A 62 12.98 -2.07 8.26
CA ASP A 62 13.91 -0.94 8.33
C ASP A 62 13.76 -0.17 9.65
N LEU A 63 12.52 0.01 10.13
CA LEU A 63 12.24 0.63 11.43
C LEU A 63 12.80 -0.21 12.60
N ALA A 64 12.77 -1.54 12.49
CA ALA A 64 13.37 -2.42 13.48
C ALA A 64 14.89 -2.30 13.53
N LEU A 65 15.53 -2.05 12.38
CA LEU A 65 16.97 -1.79 12.24
C LEU A 65 17.36 -0.36 12.62
N GLY A 66 16.40 0.56 12.72
CA GLY A 66 16.64 1.98 12.97
C GLY A 66 17.07 2.77 11.72
N ASP A 67 16.87 2.21 10.53
CA ASP A 67 17.15 2.90 9.26
C ASP A 67 15.96 3.78 8.86
N PHE A 68 15.86 4.95 9.49
CA PHE A 68 14.75 5.87 9.25
C PHE A 68 14.74 6.49 7.85
N ASN A 69 15.90 6.54 7.18
CA ASN A 69 15.97 7.01 5.80
C ASN A 69 15.34 5.98 4.85
N ALA A 70 15.67 4.70 5.04
CA ALA A 70 15.02 3.62 4.29
C ALA A 70 13.51 3.59 4.54
N VAL A 71 13.06 3.71 5.80
CA VAL A 71 11.64 3.83 6.15
C VAL A 71 10.97 4.96 5.35
N ASN A 72 11.57 6.15 5.28
CA ASN A 72 11.02 7.27 4.53
C ASN A 72 10.94 6.98 3.02
N ILE A 73 11.95 6.32 2.44
CA ILE A 73 11.97 5.97 1.01
C ILE A 73 10.85 4.97 0.70
N VAL A 74 10.77 3.84 1.40
CA VAL A 74 9.79 2.79 1.09
C VAL A 74 8.35 3.22 1.39
N THR A 75 8.12 4.04 2.43
CA THR A 75 6.77 4.58 2.69
C THR A 75 6.36 5.62 1.66
N SER A 76 7.31 6.38 1.09
CA SER A 76 7.02 7.26 -0.05
C SER A 76 6.69 6.45 -1.31
N GLY A 77 7.40 5.33 -1.53
CA GLY A 77 7.07 4.35 -2.58
C GLY A 77 5.64 3.85 -2.47
N ALA A 78 5.25 3.36 -1.29
CA ALA A 78 3.87 2.92 -1.03
C ALA A 78 2.81 4.01 -1.28
N MET A 79 3.14 5.29 -1.07
CA MET A 79 2.23 6.40 -1.41
C MET A 79 2.11 6.58 -2.93
N THR A 80 3.23 6.54 -3.66
CA THR A 80 3.22 6.59 -5.12
C THR A 80 2.42 5.44 -5.73
N GLU A 81 2.53 4.22 -5.22
CA GLU A 81 1.70 3.10 -5.68
C GLU A 81 0.20 3.36 -5.53
N ILE A 82 -0.20 3.99 -4.43
CA ILE A 82 -1.61 4.32 -4.20
C ILE A 82 -2.08 5.42 -5.17
N ASP A 83 -1.24 6.41 -5.46
CA ASP A 83 -1.52 7.46 -6.44
C ASP A 83 -1.60 6.87 -7.87
N ASP A 84 -0.71 5.94 -8.23
CA ASP A 84 -0.71 5.26 -9.52
C ASP A 84 -2.01 4.47 -9.78
N CYS A 85 -2.61 3.89 -8.74
CA CYS A 85 -3.95 3.30 -8.81
C CYS A 85 -5.02 4.37 -9.08
N HIS A 86 -4.95 5.52 -8.41
CA HIS A 86 -5.91 6.61 -8.63
C HIS A 86 -5.88 7.12 -10.07
N ASP A 87 -4.68 7.29 -10.62
CA ASP A 87 -4.45 7.77 -11.98
C ASP A 87 -5.00 6.82 -13.06
N LYS A 88 -5.30 5.55 -12.74
CA LYS A 88 -5.97 4.63 -13.68
C LYS A 88 -7.45 4.98 -13.93
N PHE A 89 -8.03 5.87 -13.13
CA PHE A 89 -9.44 6.25 -13.21
C PHE A 89 -9.66 7.68 -13.74
N THR A 90 -8.59 8.40 -14.09
CA THR A 90 -8.62 9.77 -14.62
C THR A 90 -8.20 9.80 -16.09
#